data_AF-A0AAD7PRI6-F1
#
_entry.id   AF-A0AAD7PRI6-F1
#
_cell.length_a   1.000
_cell.length_b   1.000
_cell.length_c   1.000
_cell.angle_alpha   90.00
_cell.angle_beta   90.00
_cell.angle_gamma   90.00
#
_symmetry.space_group_name_H-M   'P 1'
#
loop_
_entity.id
_entity.type
_entity.pdbx_description
1 polymer ?
#
loop_
_entity_poly.entity_id
_entity_poly.type
_entity_poly.pdbx_seq_one_letter_code
_entity_poly.pdbx_strand_id
1 'polypeptide(L)'
;MASITLVALQCSSPSFLQPNFQTSSLMHFSEHMHDHSYWRLRVGSEKSTRQRFCSLNMPRGLKIQSAATKPAKTPAEEDWKTKREVLLQKRVRSVDVKEALRLQKENNFVILDVRPEAEFKEAHPPGSINVQIYRLIKEWTAWDIARRAAFAFFGIFSGTEENPEFIQSVESKIEKNAKIIVACSAGGTMKPSQNLPEGQQSRSLIAAYLLVLNGYTNVFHLEGGLYAWYKEGLPAESEESKFLANTERGFYISSLPYVEISYYSTDPTKACIVCFALYF
;
A
#
# COMPACT_ATOMS: atom_id res chain seq x y z
N MET A 1 22.74 -30.23 -54.75
CA MET A 1 22.10 -29.66 -55.96
C MET A 1 20.65 -29.34 -55.61
N ALA A 2 20.19 -28.12 -55.93
CA ALA A 2 18.91 -27.45 -55.58
C ALA A 2 18.83 -26.93 -54.11
N SER A 3 18.91 -25.65 -53.73
CA SER A 3 18.70 -24.29 -54.31
C SER A 3 17.29 -23.70 -54.18
N ILE A 4 17.18 -22.71 -53.26
CA ILE A 4 16.39 -21.43 -53.24
C ILE A 4 14.85 -21.60 -53.10
N THR A 5 14.13 -20.93 -52.17
CA THR A 5 13.80 -19.49 -52.24
C THR A 5 13.20 -18.95 -50.92
N LEU A 6 13.73 -17.81 -50.46
CA LEU A 6 13.21 -16.95 -49.39
C LEU A 6 12.22 -15.94 -49.98
N VAL A 7 11.03 -15.81 -49.39
CA VAL A 7 10.05 -14.78 -49.75
C VAL A 7 10.13 -13.64 -48.74
N ALA A 8 10.54 -12.47 -49.22
CA ALA A 8 10.48 -11.20 -48.50
C ALA A 8 9.07 -10.59 -48.64
N LEU A 9 8.51 -10.10 -47.53
CA LEU A 9 7.31 -9.27 -47.52
C LEU A 9 7.70 -7.86 -47.07
N GLN A 10 7.71 -6.94 -48.04
CA GLN A 10 7.72 -5.51 -47.84
C GLN A 10 6.28 -4.99 -47.97
N CYS A 11 5.83 -4.15 -47.04
CA CYS A 11 4.85 -3.10 -47.34
C CYS A 11 4.89 -1.97 -46.30
N SER A 12 5.47 -0.85 -46.73
CA SER A 12 4.83 0.47 -46.83
C SER A 12 4.16 1.09 -45.60
N SER A 13 4.87 2.07 -45.00
CA SER A 13 4.32 3.13 -44.14
C SER A 13 3.59 4.21 -44.95
N PRO A 14 2.73 5.02 -44.31
CA PRO A 14 2.58 6.41 -44.70
C PRO A 14 2.73 7.41 -43.55
N SER A 15 3.71 8.31 -43.75
CA SER A 15 3.56 9.77 -43.77
C SER A 15 3.00 10.52 -42.55
N PHE A 16 3.94 11.00 -41.73
CA PHE A 16 4.12 12.38 -41.24
C PHE A 16 2.99 13.41 -41.47
N LEU A 17 2.51 14.00 -40.38
CA LEU A 17 1.93 15.35 -40.33
C LEU A 17 2.45 16.13 -39.10
N GLN A 18 3.39 17.04 -39.38
CA GLN A 18 3.66 18.29 -38.67
C GLN A 18 4.00 19.30 -39.80
N PRO A 19 3.62 20.59 -39.72
CA PRO A 19 4.31 21.50 -38.82
C PRO A 19 3.45 22.64 -38.23
N ASN A 20 4.03 23.23 -37.19
CA ASN A 20 3.59 24.44 -36.51
C ASN A 20 4.69 25.50 -36.71
N PHE A 21 4.30 26.76 -36.90
CA PHE A 21 5.12 28.00 -36.95
C PHE A 21 6.03 28.15 -38.19
N GLN A 22 6.17 29.32 -38.84
CA GLN A 22 6.08 30.69 -38.35
C GLN A 22 6.03 31.68 -39.55
N THR A 23 5.86 32.96 -39.23
CA THR A 23 6.12 34.17 -40.06
C THR A 23 4.92 34.75 -40.82
N SER A 24 4.45 35.91 -40.37
CA SER A 24 4.42 37.09 -41.23
C SER A 24 4.46 38.37 -40.40
N SER A 25 5.22 39.30 -40.96
CA SER A 25 5.46 40.68 -40.59
C SER A 25 4.16 41.49 -40.57
N LEU A 26 3.97 42.35 -39.57
CA LEU A 26 3.01 43.45 -39.67
C LEU A 26 3.71 44.80 -39.55
N MET A 27 3.61 45.53 -40.64
CA MET A 27 3.91 46.95 -40.80
C MET A 27 2.79 47.81 -40.20
N HIS A 28 3.21 48.85 -39.49
CA HIS A 28 2.71 50.24 -39.46
C HIS A 28 1.30 50.57 -39.99
N PHE A 29 0.48 51.27 -39.17
CA PHE A 29 0.02 52.68 -39.32
C PHE A 29 -0.97 53.01 -38.16
N SER A 30 -0.67 54.00 -37.29
CA SER A 30 -1.22 55.39 -37.22
C SER A 30 -2.74 55.45 -36.98
N GLU A 31 -3.35 56.31 -36.15
CA GLU A 31 -2.96 57.41 -35.26
C GLU A 31 -4.25 57.87 -34.50
N HIS A 32 -4.11 58.81 -33.56
CA HIS A 32 -5.15 59.63 -32.90
C HIS A 32 -6.01 58.99 -31.78
N MET A 33 -6.29 59.61 -30.62
CA MET A 33 -5.78 60.76 -29.84
C MET A 33 -6.60 60.86 -28.53
N HIS A 34 -6.06 61.55 -27.51
CA HIS A 34 -6.69 62.10 -26.28
C HIS A 34 -7.11 61.11 -25.17
N ASP A 35 -6.92 61.34 -23.87
CA ASP A 35 -6.20 62.37 -23.11
C ASP A 35 -6.05 61.93 -21.63
N HIS A 36 -5.17 62.64 -20.91
CA HIS A 36 -5.16 62.88 -19.47
C HIS A 36 -5.11 61.71 -18.44
N SER A 37 -3.93 61.52 -17.83
CA SER A 37 -3.70 61.96 -16.43
C SER A 37 -2.25 61.73 -16.01
N TYR A 38 -1.58 62.85 -15.68
CA TYR A 38 -0.18 62.91 -15.27
C TYR A 38 -0.03 62.62 -13.77
N TRP A 39 0.67 61.54 -13.42
CA TRP A 39 1.27 61.34 -12.10
C TRP A 39 2.78 61.57 -12.20
N ARG A 40 3.23 62.77 -11.85
CA ARG A 40 4.67 63.13 -11.80
C ARG A 40 5.25 62.76 -10.44
N LEU A 41 6.12 61.75 -10.40
CA LEU A 41 7.06 61.54 -9.31
C LEU A 41 8.36 62.30 -9.61
N ARG A 42 8.73 63.21 -8.71
CA ARG A 42 10.01 63.92 -8.70
C ARG A 42 11.13 62.97 -8.30
N VAL A 43 12.17 62.87 -9.13
CA VAL A 43 13.45 62.27 -8.77
C VAL A 43 14.35 63.39 -8.20
N GLY A 44 14.64 63.33 -6.91
CA GLY A 44 15.66 64.15 -6.27
C GLY A 44 17.05 63.61 -6.58
N SER A 45 17.91 64.45 -7.16
CA SER A 45 19.31 64.17 -7.41
C SER A 45 20.14 64.71 -6.25
N GLU A 46 20.59 63.84 -5.36
CA GLU A 46 21.59 64.17 -4.35
C GLU A 46 22.98 63.73 -4.84
N LYS A 47 23.87 64.72 -4.98
CA LYS A 47 25.26 64.53 -5.43
C LYS A 47 26.07 63.96 -4.26
N SER A 48 26.54 62.73 -4.41
CA SER A 48 27.41 62.05 -3.46
C SER A 48 28.88 62.44 -3.66
N THR A 49 29.48 63.03 -2.64
CA THR A 49 30.90 63.39 -2.55
C THR A 49 31.74 62.12 -2.35
N ARG A 50 32.66 61.85 -3.30
CA ARG A 50 33.64 60.76 -3.21
C ARG A 50 34.58 60.95 -2.02
N GLN A 51 34.46 60.09 -1.00
CA GLN A 51 35.57 59.75 -0.11
C GLN A 51 36.01 58.31 -0.38
N ARG A 52 37.27 58.15 -0.79
CA ARG A 52 37.95 56.86 -0.94
C ARG A 52 38.21 56.29 0.46
N PHE A 53 37.50 55.22 0.80
CA PHE A 53 37.91 54.31 1.87
C PHE A 53 38.40 53.01 1.23
N CYS A 54 39.70 52.74 1.37
CA CYS A 54 40.28 51.43 1.11
C CYS A 54 39.88 50.50 2.26
N SER A 55 38.82 49.71 2.06
CA SER A 55 38.49 48.58 2.91
C SER A 55 39.08 47.32 2.30
N LEU A 56 39.89 46.61 3.09
CA LEU A 56 40.41 45.29 2.76
C LEU A 56 39.26 44.33 2.41
N ASN A 57 39.35 43.70 1.25
CA ASN A 57 38.43 42.65 0.80
C ASN A 57 38.66 41.38 1.62
N MET A 58 37.86 41.18 2.66
CA MET A 58 37.63 39.85 3.22
C MET A 58 36.51 39.20 2.39
N PRO A 59 36.74 38.07 1.70
CA PRO A 59 35.64 37.37 1.05
C PRO A 59 34.72 36.86 2.15
N ARG A 60 33.57 37.53 2.33
CA ARG A 60 32.50 36.99 3.17
C ARG A 60 32.02 35.74 2.47
N GLY A 61 32.50 34.59 2.94
CA GLY A 61 32.05 33.29 2.50
C GLY A 61 30.53 33.27 2.57
N LEU A 62 29.90 32.93 1.44
CA LEU A 62 28.47 32.73 1.37
C LEU A 62 28.14 31.56 2.29
N LYS A 63 27.70 31.85 3.51
CA LYS A 63 27.26 30.83 4.47
C LYS A 63 25.87 30.40 4.03
N ILE A 64 25.80 29.37 3.19
CA ILE A 64 24.54 28.70 2.82
C ILE A 64 23.97 28.12 4.13
N GLN A 65 23.04 28.84 4.73
CA GLN A 65 22.22 28.33 5.81
C GLN A 65 20.97 27.77 5.17
N SER A 66 20.74 26.48 5.40
CA SER A 66 19.53 25.75 4.99
C SER A 66 19.42 25.45 3.50
N ALA A 67 20.10 24.38 3.08
CA ALA A 67 19.48 23.51 2.09
C ALA A 67 18.18 23.00 2.72
N ALA A 68 17.03 23.35 2.15
CA ALA A 68 15.73 22.87 2.62
C ALA A 68 15.66 21.35 2.42
N THR A 69 16.15 20.60 3.41
CA THR A 69 15.94 19.16 3.49
C THR A 69 14.45 18.98 3.73
N LYS A 70 13.73 18.55 2.69
CA LYS A 70 12.34 18.12 2.84
C LYS A 70 12.28 17.15 4.05
N PRO A 71 11.24 17.22 4.90
CA PRO A 71 11.08 16.26 5.99
C PRO A 71 11.17 14.83 5.44
N ALA A 72 11.75 13.91 6.23
CA ALA A 72 11.87 12.52 5.84
C ALA A 72 10.48 11.97 5.48
N LYS A 73 10.35 11.41 4.28
CA LYS A 73 9.10 10.78 3.83
C LYS A 73 8.76 9.64 4.78
N THR A 74 7.50 9.49 5.11
CA THR A 74 7.04 8.31 5.85
C THR A 74 7.24 7.06 4.97
N PRO A 75 7.48 5.86 5.55
CA PRO A 75 7.62 4.61 4.78
C PRO A 75 6.42 4.35 3.84
N ALA A 76 5.25 4.88 4.19
CA ALA A 76 4.03 4.90 3.40
C ALA A 76 4.18 5.65 2.06
N GLU A 77 4.79 6.84 2.09
CA GLU A 77 4.87 7.80 0.98
C GLU A 77 6.06 7.54 0.04
N GLU A 78 6.91 6.58 0.38
CA GLU A 78 8.03 6.21 -0.47
C GLU A 78 7.58 5.61 -1.80
N ASP A 79 8.34 5.93 -2.85
CA ASP A 79 8.08 5.46 -4.20
C ASP A 79 8.26 3.93 -4.29
N TRP A 80 7.41 3.28 -5.09
CA TRP A 80 7.43 1.83 -5.25
C TRP A 80 8.81 1.30 -5.63
N LYS A 81 9.55 2.03 -6.47
CA LYS A 81 10.90 1.63 -6.88
C LYS A 81 11.84 1.48 -5.69
N THR A 82 11.74 2.38 -4.72
CA THR A 82 12.59 2.35 -3.50
C THR A 82 12.19 1.17 -2.62
N LYS A 83 10.89 0.97 -2.39
CA LYS A 83 10.37 -0.17 -1.62
C LYS A 83 10.80 -1.50 -2.22
N ARG A 84 10.68 -1.63 -3.55
CA ARG A 84 11.09 -2.81 -4.31
C ARG A 84 12.59 -3.07 -4.16
N GLU A 85 13.43 -2.05 -4.28
CA GLU A 85 14.87 -2.18 -4.11
C GLU A 85 15.23 -2.73 -2.72
N VAL A 86 14.59 -2.21 -1.66
CA VAL A 86 14.81 -2.72 -0.30
C VAL A 86 14.36 -4.18 -0.16
N LEU A 87 13.22 -4.55 -0.72
CA LEU A 87 12.73 -5.93 -0.71
C LEU A 87 13.70 -6.89 -1.42
N LEU A 88 14.26 -6.47 -2.55
CA LEU A 88 15.27 -7.24 -3.29
C LEU A 88 16.58 -7.36 -2.51
N GLN A 89 17.07 -6.27 -1.92
CA GLN A 89 18.27 -6.26 -1.08
C GLN A 89 18.13 -7.20 0.13
N LYS A 90 16.92 -7.25 0.71
CA LYS A 90 16.58 -8.10 1.86
C LYS A 90 16.17 -9.51 1.46
N ARG A 91 16.28 -9.84 0.16
CA ARG A 91 16.05 -11.18 -0.41
C ARG A 91 14.64 -11.71 -0.14
N VAL A 92 13.64 -10.84 -0.11
CA VAL A 92 12.24 -11.27 -0.04
C VAL A 92 11.91 -12.03 -1.31
N ARG A 93 11.47 -13.28 -1.16
CA ARG A 93 11.15 -14.16 -2.30
C ARG A 93 9.64 -14.22 -2.52
N SER A 94 9.23 -14.14 -3.78
CA SER A 94 7.88 -14.49 -4.19
C SER A 94 7.75 -16.00 -4.32
N VAL A 95 6.67 -16.57 -3.78
CA VAL A 95 6.34 -17.99 -3.85
C VAL A 95 5.01 -18.17 -4.57
N ASP A 96 4.89 -19.25 -5.33
CA ASP A 96 3.63 -19.64 -5.97
C ASP A 96 2.63 -20.17 -4.93
N VAL A 97 1.34 -20.16 -5.25
CA VAL A 97 0.28 -20.60 -4.33
C VAL A 97 0.41 -22.09 -3.96
N LYS A 98 0.80 -22.95 -4.90
CA LYS A 98 1.02 -24.39 -4.62
C LYS A 98 2.25 -24.60 -3.75
N GLU A 99 3.30 -23.84 -4.02
CA GLU A 99 4.52 -23.85 -3.20
C GLU A 99 4.23 -23.34 -1.79
N ALA A 100 3.44 -22.27 -1.64
CA ALA A 100 3.06 -21.73 -0.35
C ALA A 100 2.31 -22.76 0.51
N LEU A 101 1.36 -23.51 -0.07
CA LEU A 101 0.69 -24.61 0.63
C LEU A 101 1.67 -25.71 1.06
N ARG A 102 2.64 -26.06 0.21
CA ARG A 102 3.68 -27.04 0.54
C ARG A 102 4.55 -26.54 1.70
N LEU A 103 5.01 -25.29 1.65
CA LEU A 103 5.83 -24.66 2.69
C LEU A 103 5.08 -24.52 4.02
N GLN A 104 3.78 -24.26 3.97
CA GLN A 104 2.93 -24.22 5.15
C GLN A 104 2.90 -25.59 5.85
N LYS A 105 2.72 -26.67 5.09
CA LYS A 105 2.63 -28.05 5.63
C LYS A 105 3.98 -28.63 6.06
N GLU A 106 5.03 -28.41 5.28
CA GLU A 106 6.33 -29.09 5.47
C GLU A 106 7.30 -28.29 6.36
N ASN A 107 7.22 -26.96 6.32
CA ASN A 107 8.23 -26.10 6.93
C ASN A 107 7.66 -25.11 7.97
N ASN A 108 6.39 -25.31 8.37
CA ASN A 108 5.66 -24.49 9.35
C ASN A 108 5.69 -22.99 9.01
N PHE A 109 5.49 -22.65 7.74
CA PHE A 109 5.34 -21.26 7.34
C PHE A 109 3.97 -20.74 7.77
N VAL A 110 3.96 -19.52 8.30
CA VAL A 110 2.74 -18.82 8.69
C VAL A 110 2.29 -17.93 7.54
N ILE A 111 1.06 -18.10 7.07
CA ILE A 111 0.46 -17.19 6.10
C ILE A 111 -0.14 -16.00 6.84
N LEU A 112 0.33 -14.80 6.54
CA LEU A 112 -0.16 -13.53 7.07
C LEU A 112 -1.10 -12.89 6.05
N ASP A 113 -2.41 -12.91 6.31
CA ASP A 113 -3.41 -12.23 5.50
C ASP A 113 -3.53 -10.76 5.96
N VAL A 114 -3.20 -9.83 5.06
CA VAL A 114 -3.22 -8.39 5.35
C VAL A 114 -4.50 -7.68 4.89
N ARG A 115 -5.50 -8.44 4.44
CA ARG A 115 -6.82 -7.90 4.06
C ARG A 115 -7.61 -7.44 5.29
N PRO A 116 -8.66 -6.61 5.08
CA PRO A 116 -9.66 -6.34 6.09
C PRO A 116 -10.25 -7.59 6.72
N GLU A 117 -10.59 -7.49 7.99
CA GLU A 117 -11.16 -8.60 8.77
C GLU A 117 -12.44 -9.17 8.14
N ALA A 118 -13.26 -8.34 7.48
CA ALA A 118 -14.43 -8.79 6.75
C ALA A 118 -14.08 -9.76 5.61
N GLU A 119 -13.08 -9.42 4.78
CA GLU A 119 -12.60 -10.30 3.69
C GLU A 119 -11.97 -11.60 4.22
N PHE A 120 -11.40 -11.56 5.43
CA PHE A 120 -10.83 -12.73 6.08
C PHE A 120 -11.91 -13.67 6.59
N LYS A 121 -12.97 -13.14 7.22
CA LYS A 121 -14.09 -13.93 7.75
C LYS A 121 -14.76 -14.79 6.69
N GLU A 122 -14.97 -14.22 5.50
CA GLU A 122 -15.62 -14.90 4.37
C GLU A 122 -14.83 -16.11 3.87
N ALA A 123 -13.53 -15.96 3.65
CA ALA A 123 -12.64 -17.06 3.24
C ALA A 123 -11.18 -16.68 3.44
N HIS A 124 -10.38 -17.59 4.00
CA HIS A 124 -8.94 -17.45 4.19
C HIS A 124 -8.23 -18.82 4.14
N PRO A 125 -6.92 -18.88 3.86
CA PRO A 125 -6.17 -20.14 3.94
C PRO A 125 -6.20 -20.74 5.36
N PRO A 126 -6.26 -22.07 5.51
CA PRO A 126 -6.31 -22.72 6.82
C PRO A 126 -5.08 -22.36 7.66
N GLY A 127 -5.28 -22.06 8.94
CA GLY A 127 -4.19 -21.68 9.86
C GLY A 127 -3.48 -20.35 9.52
N SER A 128 -4.05 -19.52 8.66
CA SER A 128 -3.54 -18.17 8.40
C SER A 128 -3.92 -17.20 9.53
N ILE A 129 -3.10 -16.16 9.69
CA ILE A 129 -3.30 -15.11 10.69
C ILE A 129 -3.71 -13.84 9.98
N ASN A 130 -4.79 -13.19 10.44
CA ASN A 130 -5.20 -11.89 9.94
C ASN A 130 -4.54 -10.75 10.73
N VAL A 131 -3.90 -9.82 10.00
CA VAL A 131 -3.50 -8.51 10.51
C VAL A 131 -3.70 -7.46 9.41
N GLN A 132 -4.76 -6.68 9.53
CA GLN A 132 -5.13 -5.66 8.56
C GLN A 132 -4.09 -4.54 8.46
N ILE A 133 -3.56 -4.29 7.25
CA ILE A 133 -2.66 -3.16 6.98
C ILE A 133 -3.43 -1.84 6.78
N TYR A 134 -4.63 -1.89 6.20
CA TYR A 134 -5.42 -0.72 5.85
C TYR A 134 -6.78 -0.76 6.56
N ARG A 135 -7.02 0.21 7.43
CA ARG A 135 -8.30 0.39 8.12
C ARG A 135 -9.23 1.28 7.29
N LEU A 136 -10.54 1.01 7.35
CA LEU A 136 -11.52 1.98 6.88
C LEU A 136 -11.39 3.22 7.77
N ILE A 137 -11.46 4.42 7.17
CA ILE A 137 -11.50 5.68 7.93
C ILE A 137 -12.77 5.65 8.80
N LYS A 138 -12.61 5.26 10.07
CA LYS A 138 -13.70 5.19 11.06
C LYS A 138 -13.90 6.53 11.75
N GLU A 139 -12.89 7.39 11.72
CA GLU A 139 -12.88 8.63 12.48
C GLU A 139 -13.62 9.74 11.72
N TRP A 140 -14.59 10.34 12.41
CA TRP A 140 -15.33 11.52 11.99
C TRP A 140 -14.61 12.79 12.45
N THR A 141 -13.29 12.82 12.31
CA THR A 141 -12.51 14.03 12.58
C THR A 141 -12.72 15.00 11.42
N ALA A 142 -12.83 16.31 11.69
CA ALA A 142 -13.07 17.32 10.64
C ALA A 142 -12.06 17.24 9.47
N TRP A 143 -10.82 16.83 9.78
CA TRP A 143 -9.78 16.57 8.79
C TRP A 143 -10.06 15.35 7.91
N ASP A 144 -10.55 14.25 8.47
CA ASP A 144 -10.90 13.04 7.73
C ASP A 144 -12.15 13.22 6.88
N ILE A 145 -13.11 14.02 7.36
CA ILE A 145 -14.29 14.42 6.57
C ILE A 145 -13.84 15.26 5.38
N ALA A 146 -12.95 16.23 5.57
CA ALA A 146 -12.40 17.04 4.48
C ALA A 146 -11.62 16.19 3.47
N ARG A 147 -10.78 15.27 3.97
CA ARG A 147 -10.01 14.33 3.14
C ARG A 147 -10.93 13.40 2.34
N ARG A 148 -11.96 12.86 2.97
CA ARG A 148 -12.97 12.01 2.33
C ARG A 148 -13.81 12.77 1.32
N ALA A 149 -14.19 14.01 1.62
CA ALA A 149 -14.91 14.88 0.69
C ALA A 149 -14.05 15.22 -0.54
N ALA A 150 -12.77 15.52 -0.34
CA ALA A 150 -11.82 15.72 -1.44
C ALA A 150 -11.67 14.45 -2.28
N PHE A 151 -11.47 13.29 -1.66
CA PHE A 151 -11.41 12.02 -2.38
C PHE A 151 -12.70 11.69 -3.13
N ALA A 152 -13.87 11.92 -2.52
CA ALA A 152 -15.17 11.75 -3.17
C ALA A 152 -15.36 12.70 -4.37
N PHE A 153 -14.87 13.94 -4.28
CA PHE A 153 -14.85 14.89 -5.40
C PHE A 153 -14.02 14.37 -6.59
N PHE A 154 -12.95 13.62 -6.32
CA PHE A 154 -12.15 12.92 -7.33
C PHE A 154 -12.67 11.49 -7.64
N GLY A 155 -13.86 11.12 -7.16
CA GLY A 155 -14.47 9.81 -7.43
C GLY A 155 -13.94 8.63 -6.61
N ILE A 156 -13.15 8.89 -5.57
CA ILE A 156 -12.60 7.88 -4.65
C ILE A 156 -13.46 7.84 -3.38
N PHE A 157 -14.43 6.92 -3.32
CA PHE A 157 -15.40 6.85 -2.23
C PHE A 157 -14.99 5.92 -1.07
N SER A 158 -14.05 5.01 -1.31
CA SER A 158 -13.51 4.04 -0.35
C SER A 158 -12.12 4.43 0.15
N GLY A 159 -12.02 5.61 0.78
CA GLY A 159 -10.79 6.04 1.44
C GLY A 159 -10.38 5.03 2.52
N THR A 160 -9.21 4.42 2.35
CA THR A 160 -8.58 3.57 3.36
C THR A 160 -7.38 4.31 3.94
N GLU A 161 -7.15 4.14 5.24
CA GLU A 161 -6.01 4.70 5.95
C GLU A 161 -5.09 3.56 6.39
N GLU A 162 -3.78 3.83 6.48
CA GLU A 162 -2.83 2.89 7.05
C GLU A 162 -3.12 2.67 8.54
N ASN A 163 -3.00 1.41 8.97
CA ASN A 163 -3.19 1.04 10.36
C ASN A 163 -1.89 1.26 11.16
N PRO A 164 -1.81 2.22 12.08
CA PRO A 164 -0.61 2.44 12.89
C PRO A 164 -0.29 1.26 13.81
N GLU A 165 -1.31 0.46 14.16
CA GLU A 165 -1.18 -0.71 15.04
C GLU A 165 -0.74 -1.98 14.30
N PHE A 166 -0.46 -1.90 12.99
CA PHE A 166 -0.13 -3.05 12.15
C PHE A 166 1.07 -3.82 12.72
N ILE A 167 2.21 -3.15 12.95
CA ILE A 167 3.43 -3.82 13.42
C ILE A 167 3.27 -4.41 14.82
N GLN A 168 2.65 -3.67 15.74
CA GLN A 168 2.39 -4.15 17.10
C GLN A 168 1.51 -5.41 17.08
N SER A 169 0.50 -5.42 16.23
CA SER A 169 -0.39 -6.57 16.05
C SER A 169 0.35 -7.78 15.48
N VAL A 170 1.28 -7.59 14.54
CA VAL A 170 2.12 -8.69 14.03
C VAL A 170 3.05 -9.19 15.12
N GLU A 171 3.75 -8.31 15.83
CA GLU A 171 4.70 -8.68 16.89
C GLU A 171 4.04 -9.46 18.04
N SER A 172 2.77 -9.19 18.32
CA SER A 172 2.01 -9.94 19.34
C SER A 172 1.65 -11.37 18.93
N LYS A 173 1.58 -11.65 17.61
CA LYS A 173 1.12 -12.93 17.06
C LYS A 173 2.23 -13.77 16.44
N ILE A 174 3.29 -13.13 15.96
CA ILE A 174 4.35 -13.75 15.15
C ILE A 174 5.72 -13.28 15.62
N GLU A 175 6.63 -14.22 15.86
CA GLU A 175 8.01 -13.95 16.23
C GLU A 175 8.84 -13.40 15.04
N LYS A 176 9.86 -12.58 15.30
CA LYS A 176 10.65 -11.90 14.25
C LYS A 176 11.46 -12.84 13.35
N ASN A 177 11.81 -14.03 13.86
CA ASN A 177 12.53 -15.09 13.16
C ASN A 177 11.59 -16.08 12.46
N ALA A 178 10.27 -16.01 12.70
CA ALA A 178 9.30 -16.91 12.08
C ALA A 178 9.30 -16.76 10.56
N LYS A 179 8.93 -17.84 9.86
CA LYS A 179 8.84 -17.87 8.40
C LYS A 179 7.45 -17.41 7.98
N ILE A 180 7.37 -16.26 7.33
CA ILE A 180 6.09 -15.58 7.06
C ILE A 180 5.87 -15.49 5.56
N ILE A 181 4.69 -15.87 5.10
CA ILE A 181 4.21 -15.65 3.72
C ILE A 181 3.12 -14.59 3.78
N VAL A 182 3.38 -13.41 3.23
CA VAL A 182 2.44 -12.29 3.23
C VAL A 182 1.50 -12.39 2.04
N ALA A 183 0.20 -12.34 2.29
CA ALA A 183 -0.86 -12.52 1.30
C ALA A 183 -1.87 -11.36 1.32
N CYS A 184 -2.34 -10.96 0.14
CA CYS A 184 -3.48 -10.06 -0.06
C CYS A 184 -4.37 -10.59 -1.19
N SER A 185 -5.46 -9.89 -1.55
CA SER A 185 -6.43 -10.44 -2.54
C SER A 185 -5.79 -10.71 -3.91
N ALA A 186 -5.24 -9.70 -4.59
CA ALA A 186 -4.70 -9.86 -5.96
C ALA A 186 -3.24 -10.33 -6.03
N GLY A 187 -2.45 -10.11 -4.96
CA GLY A 187 -0.99 -10.24 -5.03
C GLY A 187 -0.35 -9.16 -5.91
N GLY A 188 0.96 -8.96 -5.75
CA GLY A 188 1.74 -8.07 -6.61
C GLY A 188 2.85 -8.83 -7.33
N THR A 189 3.76 -8.11 -7.97
CA THR A 189 4.96 -8.72 -8.54
C THR A 189 6.18 -7.82 -8.37
N MET A 190 7.29 -8.41 -7.93
CA MET A 190 8.60 -7.75 -7.90
C MET A 190 9.38 -7.98 -9.22
N LYS A 191 8.89 -8.88 -10.08
CA LYS A 191 9.52 -9.22 -11.35
C LYS A 191 9.14 -8.15 -12.40
N PRO A 192 10.11 -7.55 -13.08
CA PRO A 192 9.82 -6.61 -14.16
C PRO A 192 9.18 -7.35 -15.34
N SER A 193 8.24 -6.69 -16.02
CA SER A 193 7.60 -7.20 -17.25
C SER A 193 7.55 -6.09 -18.30
N GLN A 194 7.26 -6.43 -19.56
CA GLN A 194 7.22 -5.46 -20.66
C GLN A 194 6.26 -4.29 -20.39
N ASN A 195 5.13 -4.57 -19.74
CA ASN A 195 4.12 -3.56 -19.40
C ASN A 195 4.37 -2.88 -18.04
N LEU A 196 5.17 -3.52 -17.17
CA LEU A 196 5.44 -3.06 -15.80
C LEU A 196 6.94 -3.19 -15.51
N PRO A 197 7.76 -2.22 -15.91
CA PRO A 197 9.22 -2.30 -15.78
C PRO A 197 9.69 -2.35 -14.32
N GLU A 198 8.89 -1.82 -13.38
CA GLU A 198 9.16 -1.89 -11.95
C GLU A 198 8.33 -2.96 -11.23
N GLY A 199 7.60 -3.80 -11.96
CA GLY A 199 6.62 -4.73 -11.38
C GLY A 199 5.35 -4.02 -10.90
N GLN A 200 4.60 -4.68 -10.02
CA GLN A 200 3.32 -4.20 -9.50
C GLN A 200 3.31 -4.17 -7.98
N GLN A 201 3.12 -2.98 -7.42
CA GLN A 201 2.88 -2.79 -6.00
C GLN A 201 1.54 -3.41 -5.58
N SER A 202 1.51 -4.01 -4.40
CA SER A 202 0.29 -4.58 -3.78
C SER A 202 0.31 -4.38 -2.27
N ARG A 203 -0.84 -4.57 -1.61
CA ARG A 203 -0.96 -4.50 -0.14
C ARG A 203 0.00 -5.47 0.55
N SER A 204 0.17 -6.68 0.01
CA SER A 204 1.09 -7.69 0.56
C SER A 204 2.57 -7.28 0.42
N LEU A 205 2.95 -6.60 -0.66
CA LEU A 205 4.32 -6.10 -0.84
C LEU A 205 4.63 -4.91 0.07
N ILE A 206 3.65 -4.02 0.30
CA ILE A 206 3.78 -2.93 1.28
C ILE A 206 3.92 -3.50 2.69
N ALA A 207 3.09 -4.48 3.06
CA ALA A 207 3.21 -5.18 4.34
C ALA A 207 4.58 -5.86 4.48
N ALA A 208 5.05 -6.58 3.45
CA ALA A 208 6.37 -7.20 3.47
C ALA A 208 7.49 -6.16 3.68
N TYR A 209 7.37 -4.99 3.05
CA TYR A 209 8.31 -3.88 3.23
C TYR A 209 8.34 -3.42 4.68
N LEU A 210 7.17 -3.16 5.28
CA LEU A 210 7.06 -2.76 6.68
C LEU A 210 7.64 -3.82 7.64
N LEU A 211 7.39 -5.11 7.40
CA LEU A 211 7.96 -6.19 8.20
C LEU A 211 9.48 -6.21 8.12
N VAL A 212 10.03 -6.10 6.92
CA VAL A 212 11.49 -6.10 6.70
C VAL A 212 12.16 -4.90 7.38
N LEU A 213 11.54 -3.72 7.35
CA LEU A 213 12.02 -2.54 8.08
C LEU A 213 12.03 -2.76 9.61
N ASN A 214 11.09 -3.53 10.14
CA ASN A 214 10.96 -3.84 11.56
C ASN A 214 11.76 -5.09 12.02
N GLY A 215 12.67 -5.57 11.16
CA GLY A 215 13.66 -6.60 11.52
C GLY A 215 13.23 -8.04 11.28
N TYR A 216 12.12 -8.27 10.56
CA TYR A 216 11.74 -9.62 10.15
C TYR A 216 12.67 -10.14 9.05
N THR A 217 13.26 -11.30 9.25
CA THR A 217 14.31 -11.84 8.36
C THR A 217 13.79 -12.83 7.32
N ASN A 218 12.71 -13.56 7.64
CA ASN A 218 12.19 -14.65 6.83
C ASN A 218 10.83 -14.29 6.22
N VAL A 219 10.81 -13.22 5.42
CA VAL A 219 9.60 -12.70 4.77
C VAL A 219 9.52 -13.19 3.33
N PHE A 220 8.37 -13.72 2.97
CA PHE A 220 8.02 -14.22 1.65
C PHE A 220 6.73 -13.55 1.17
N HIS A 221 6.56 -13.47 -0.14
CA HIS A 221 5.39 -12.85 -0.76
C HIS A 221 4.59 -13.89 -1.56
N LEU A 222 3.28 -13.94 -1.39
CA LEU A 222 2.41 -14.83 -2.17
C LEU A 222 2.14 -14.23 -3.56
N GLU A 223 2.71 -14.83 -4.61
CA GLU A 223 2.49 -14.43 -6.01
C GLU A 223 1.06 -14.76 -6.44
N GLY A 224 0.39 -13.83 -7.15
CA GLY A 224 -1.02 -13.96 -7.54
C GLY A 224 -2.05 -13.83 -6.40
N GLY A 225 -1.59 -13.70 -5.15
CA GLY A 225 -2.43 -13.47 -3.98
C GLY A 225 -3.45 -14.57 -3.72
N LEU A 226 -4.46 -14.23 -2.93
CA LEU A 226 -5.51 -15.18 -2.55
C LEU A 226 -6.49 -15.47 -3.70
N TYR A 227 -6.61 -14.57 -4.68
CA TYR A 227 -7.37 -14.87 -5.90
C TYR A 227 -6.78 -16.06 -6.66
N ALA A 228 -5.46 -16.13 -6.81
CA ALA A 228 -4.80 -17.29 -7.40
C ALA A 228 -4.97 -18.54 -6.51
N TRP A 229 -4.90 -18.39 -5.18
CA TRP A 229 -5.09 -19.49 -4.23
C TRP A 229 -6.45 -20.18 -4.41
N TYR A 230 -7.54 -19.38 -4.45
CA TYR A 230 -8.89 -19.90 -4.64
C TYR A 230 -9.11 -20.41 -6.07
N LYS A 231 -8.52 -19.76 -7.08
CA LYS A 231 -8.60 -20.20 -8.47
C LYS A 231 -7.98 -21.59 -8.69
N GLU A 232 -6.88 -21.89 -7.99
CA GLU A 232 -6.23 -23.20 -8.01
C GLU A 232 -6.95 -24.25 -7.14
N GLY A 233 -8.08 -23.90 -6.52
CA GLY A 233 -8.88 -24.83 -5.71
C GLY A 233 -8.18 -25.28 -4.42
N LEU A 234 -7.29 -24.45 -3.87
CA LEU A 234 -6.57 -24.77 -2.64
C LEU A 234 -7.50 -24.65 -1.41
N PRO A 235 -7.18 -25.34 -0.29
CA PRO A 235 -8.04 -25.32 0.90
C PRO A 235 -8.26 -23.91 1.45
N ALA A 236 -9.50 -23.63 1.86
CA ALA A 236 -9.90 -22.38 2.48
C ALA A 236 -10.85 -22.66 3.65
N GLU A 237 -10.78 -21.84 4.68
CA GLU A 237 -11.66 -21.83 5.83
C GLU A 237 -12.43 -20.51 5.85
N SER A 238 -13.65 -20.53 6.34
CA SER A 238 -14.40 -19.33 6.72
C SER A 238 -14.69 -19.35 8.22
N GLU A 239 -14.87 -18.19 8.84
CA GLU A 239 -15.25 -18.15 10.25
C GLU A 239 -16.64 -18.77 10.48
N GLU A 240 -17.57 -18.67 9.50
CA GLU A 240 -18.84 -19.40 9.58
C GLU A 240 -18.63 -20.92 9.57
N SER A 241 -17.73 -21.44 8.73
CA SER A 241 -17.45 -22.87 8.65
C SER A 241 -16.84 -23.41 9.95
N LYS A 242 -15.98 -22.64 10.62
CA LYS A 242 -15.45 -22.96 11.96
C LYS A 242 -16.54 -22.92 13.02
N PHE A 243 -17.44 -21.93 12.95
CA PHE A 243 -18.56 -21.82 13.87
C PHE A 243 -19.52 -23.02 13.72
N LEU A 244 -19.82 -23.44 12.49
CA LEU A 244 -20.63 -24.62 12.21
C LEU A 244 -19.93 -25.90 12.68
N ALA A 245 -18.65 -26.09 12.37
CA ALA A 245 -17.88 -27.25 12.82
C ALA A 245 -17.78 -27.34 14.35
N ASN A 246 -17.67 -26.19 15.04
CA ASN A 246 -17.66 -26.14 16.50
C ASN A 246 -19.05 -26.34 17.10
N THR A 247 -20.10 -25.86 16.44
CA THR A 247 -21.50 -26.08 16.86
C THR A 247 -21.88 -27.56 16.68
N GLU A 248 -21.54 -28.17 15.55
CA GLU A 248 -21.74 -29.60 15.31
C GLU A 248 -20.92 -30.45 16.29
N ARG A 249 -19.66 -30.08 16.58
CA ARG A 249 -18.91 -30.71 17.67
C ARG A 249 -19.66 -30.60 18.98
N GLY A 250 -20.10 -29.40 19.39
CA GLY A 250 -20.87 -29.16 20.60
C GLY A 250 -22.18 -29.97 20.69
N PHE A 251 -22.85 -30.15 19.55
CA PHE A 251 -24.05 -30.98 19.44
C PHE A 251 -23.72 -32.48 19.51
N TYR A 252 -22.56 -32.89 19.00
CA TYR A 252 -22.05 -34.27 19.12
C TYR A 252 -21.61 -34.60 20.56
N ILE A 253 -21.06 -33.65 21.31
CA ILE A 253 -20.72 -33.87 22.74
C ILE A 253 -21.97 -33.94 23.62
N SER A 254 -23.05 -33.23 23.26
CA SER A 254 -24.33 -33.26 23.97
C SER A 254 -25.24 -34.43 23.60
N SER A 255 -24.90 -35.20 22.56
CA SER A 255 -25.59 -36.44 22.16
C SER A 255 -24.83 -37.72 22.55
N LEU A 256 -23.67 -37.58 23.21
CA LEU A 256 -23.06 -38.69 23.95
C LEU A 256 -23.79 -38.84 25.29
N PRO A 257 -24.26 -40.05 25.65
CA PRO A 257 -24.77 -40.26 26.99
C PRO A 257 -23.58 -40.09 27.95
N TYR A 258 -23.68 -39.11 28.83
CA TYR A 258 -22.75 -38.81 29.94
C TYR A 258 -21.59 -37.85 29.62
N VAL A 259 -21.87 -36.54 29.60
CA VAL A 259 -20.91 -35.51 30.01
C VAL A 259 -21.65 -34.41 30.78
N GLU A 260 -21.38 -34.30 32.08
CA GLU A 260 -21.76 -33.14 32.89
C GLU A 260 -21.08 -31.88 32.34
N ILE A 261 -21.87 -30.90 31.88
CA ILE A 261 -21.38 -29.57 31.54
C ILE A 261 -21.65 -28.65 32.73
N SER A 262 -20.63 -28.42 33.56
CA SER A 262 -20.66 -27.38 34.59
C SER A 262 -20.49 -26.01 33.93
N TYR A 263 -21.58 -25.27 33.76
CA TYR A 263 -21.53 -23.85 33.40
C TYR A 263 -21.20 -23.02 34.65
N TYR A 264 -20.00 -22.46 34.71
CA TYR A 264 -19.70 -21.35 35.64
C TYR A 264 -20.11 -20.03 34.97
N SER A 265 -21.17 -19.43 35.48
CA SER A 265 -21.56 -18.05 35.19
C SER A 265 -20.59 -17.10 35.90
N THR A 266 -19.99 -16.16 35.17
CA THR A 266 -19.16 -15.06 35.70
C THR A 266 -19.99 -13.84 36.13
N ASP A 267 -21.32 -13.96 36.15
CA ASP A 267 -22.24 -12.90 36.58
C ASP A 267 -22.67 -13.12 38.05
N PRO A 268 -22.24 -12.27 39.00
CA PRO A 268 -22.56 -12.41 40.42
C PRO A 268 -24.02 -12.09 40.76
N THR A 269 -24.88 -11.78 39.78
CA THR A 269 -26.28 -11.40 40.03
C THR A 269 -27.32 -12.44 39.62
N LYS A 270 -26.92 -13.55 38.98
CA LYS A 270 -27.85 -14.62 38.58
C LYS A 270 -27.79 -15.80 39.54
N ALA A 271 -28.75 -15.84 40.46
CA ALA A 271 -28.95 -16.93 41.41
C ALA A 271 -29.10 -18.28 40.69
N CYS A 272 -28.40 -19.30 41.22
CA CYS A 272 -28.45 -20.68 40.78
C CYS A 272 -29.86 -21.28 40.91
N ILE A 273 -30.45 -21.71 39.80
CA ILE A 273 -31.50 -22.73 39.81
C ILE A 273 -30.82 -24.05 39.50
N VAL A 274 -30.54 -24.85 40.54
CA VAL A 274 -30.12 -26.24 40.39
C VAL A 274 -31.40 -27.08 40.39
N CYS A 275 -31.86 -27.48 39.20
CA CYS A 275 -32.91 -28.48 39.06
C CYS A 275 -32.27 -29.87 39.11
N PHE A 276 -32.37 -30.55 40.26
CA PHE A 276 -32.08 -31.98 40.38
C PHE A 276 -33.30 -32.76 39.91
N ALA A 277 -33.23 -33.36 38.72
CA ALA A 277 -34.18 -34.39 38.30
C ALA A 277 -33.52 -35.77 38.49
N LEU A 278 -33.76 -36.39 39.64
CA LEU A 278 -33.52 -37.81 39.85
C LEU A 278 -34.76 -38.58 39.35
N TYR A 279 -34.58 -39.44 38.35
CA TYR A 279 -35.56 -40.48 38.06
C TYR A 279 -34.89 -41.85 38.24
N PHE A 280 -35.51 -42.65 39.11
CA PHE A 280 -35.33 -44.11 39.27
C PHE A 280 -35.88 -44.86 38.05
#